data_AF-A0A379X0A7-F1
#
_entry.id   AF-A0A379X0A7-F1
#
_cell.length_a   1.000
_cell.length_b   1.000
_cell.length_c   1.000
_cell.angle_alpha   90.00
_cell.angle_beta   90.00
_cell.angle_gamma   90.00
#
_symmetry.space_group_name_H-M   'P 1'
#
loop_
_entity.id
_entity.type
_entity.pdbx_description
1 polymer ?
#
loop_
_entity_poly.entity_id
_entity_poly.type
_entity_poly.pdbx_seq_one_letter_code
_entity_poly.pdbx_strand_id
1 'polypeptide(L)'
;MVGNAWEKSRANTLSRSTEDQFFMYLRVNTLNKLVPYAAQRFIDNLPQIFAGTFNQALLEDASGFSRLLELYKNVAVEHVFSHPDVEQLELQGYRVISGLLDIYQPLLSLSLNDFRELVEKERLKRFPIESRLFQKLSTRHRLAYVEVVSKLPTDSAEYPILEYYYRCRLIQDYISGMTDLYAWMNIGV
;
A
#
# COMPACT_ATOMS: atom_id res chain seq x y z
N MET A 1 12.19 23.93 -19.02
CA MET A 1 11.25 23.90 -17.87
C MET A 1 11.98 24.11 -16.55
N VAL A 2 12.99 23.31 -16.24
CA VAL A 2 13.81 23.45 -15.02
C VAL A 2 14.57 24.78 -14.97
N GLY A 3 15.30 25.14 -16.05
CA GLY A 3 16.02 26.43 -16.10
C GLY A 3 15.12 27.66 -15.98
N ASN A 4 13.93 27.65 -16.60
CA ASN A 4 12.96 28.74 -16.47
C ASN A 4 12.40 28.87 -15.04
N ALA A 5 12.21 27.74 -14.34
CA ALA A 5 11.79 27.75 -12.93
C ALA A 5 12.87 28.34 -12.02
N TRP A 6 14.14 28.00 -12.29
CA TRP A 6 15.31 28.52 -11.56
C TRP A 6 15.54 30.02 -11.80
N GLU A 7 15.36 30.51 -13.01
CA GLU A 7 15.50 31.94 -13.32
C GLU A 7 14.39 32.78 -12.66
N LYS A 8 13.15 32.28 -12.70
CA LYS A 8 12.00 32.98 -12.10
C LYS A 8 12.05 33.02 -10.58
N SER A 9 12.57 31.97 -9.92
CA SER A 9 12.72 31.97 -8.45
C SER A 9 13.75 32.99 -7.96
N ARG A 10 14.75 33.32 -8.77
CA ARG A 10 15.77 34.32 -8.43
C ARG A 10 15.33 35.76 -8.71
N ALA A 11 14.39 35.97 -9.61
CA ALA A 11 13.93 37.29 -10.02
C ALA A 11 12.85 37.90 -9.10
N ASN A 12 12.24 37.10 -8.21
CA ASN A 12 11.10 37.52 -7.39
C ASN A 12 11.48 37.74 -5.91
N THR A 13 11.56 39.02 -5.51
CA THR A 13 12.01 39.48 -4.17
C THR A 13 10.93 39.46 -3.09
N LEU A 14 9.94 38.56 -3.18
CA LEU A 14 8.84 38.46 -2.21
C LEU A 14 9.09 37.33 -1.21
N SER A 15 9.15 37.68 0.09
CA SER A 15 9.04 36.95 1.39
C SER A 15 9.15 35.41 1.51
N ARG A 16 8.94 34.62 0.47
CA ARG A 16 9.15 33.17 0.43
C ARG A 16 10.58 32.85 0.01
N SER A 17 11.12 31.74 0.50
CA SER A 17 12.48 31.32 0.14
C SER A 17 12.59 31.03 -1.36
N THR A 18 13.77 31.25 -1.94
CA THR A 18 14.08 30.95 -3.35
C THR A 18 13.78 29.49 -3.70
N GLU A 19 13.93 28.58 -2.75
CA GLU A 19 13.62 27.15 -2.89
C GLU A 19 12.12 26.91 -3.06
N ASP A 20 11.28 27.53 -2.22
CA ASP A 20 9.82 27.44 -2.33
C ASP A 20 9.34 27.90 -3.70
N GLN A 21 9.92 29.00 -4.19
CA GLN A 21 9.59 29.55 -5.51
C GLN A 21 10.03 28.62 -6.63
N PHE A 22 11.22 28.00 -6.52
CA PHE A 22 11.70 27.03 -7.51
C PHE A 22 10.76 25.82 -7.62
N PHE A 23 10.40 25.19 -6.51
CA PHE A 23 9.50 24.03 -6.53
C PHE A 23 8.08 24.40 -7.00
N MET A 24 7.59 25.59 -6.65
CA MET A 24 6.32 26.10 -7.15
C MET A 24 6.34 26.25 -8.68
N TYR A 25 7.35 26.90 -9.26
CA TYR A 25 7.46 27.03 -10.72
C TYR A 25 7.75 25.70 -11.40
N LEU A 26 8.56 24.82 -10.81
CA LEU A 26 8.83 23.48 -11.35
C LEU A 26 7.54 22.66 -11.46
N ARG A 27 6.71 22.66 -10.40
CA ARG A 27 5.41 22.00 -10.38
C ARG A 27 4.47 22.56 -11.45
N VAL A 28 4.29 23.88 -11.48
CA VAL A 28 3.40 24.53 -12.46
C VAL A 28 3.85 24.26 -13.89
N ASN A 29 5.15 24.42 -14.19
CA ASN A 29 5.69 24.18 -15.53
C ASN A 29 5.52 22.72 -15.96
N THR A 30 5.73 21.77 -15.03
CA THR A 30 5.54 20.34 -15.30
C THR A 30 4.07 20.04 -15.59
N LEU A 31 3.14 20.48 -14.73
CA LEU A 31 1.71 20.23 -14.90
C LEU A 31 1.14 20.84 -16.18
N ASN A 32 1.52 22.08 -16.50
CA ASN A 32 1.07 22.77 -17.71
C ASN A 32 1.49 22.07 -19.02
N LYS A 33 2.43 21.12 -18.95
CA LYS A 33 2.88 20.34 -20.10
C LYS A 33 2.36 18.89 -20.05
N LEU A 34 2.46 18.24 -18.91
CA LEU A 34 2.09 16.83 -18.78
C LEU A 34 0.58 16.60 -18.77
N VAL A 35 -0.21 17.51 -18.19
CA VAL A 35 -1.68 17.34 -18.11
C VAL A 35 -2.33 17.40 -19.50
N PRO A 36 -2.06 18.41 -20.35
CA PRO A 36 -2.61 18.42 -21.71
C PRO A 36 -2.13 17.22 -22.54
N TYR A 37 -0.88 16.78 -22.34
CA TYR A 37 -0.33 15.61 -23.03
C TYR A 37 -1.07 14.32 -22.65
N ALA A 38 -1.26 14.06 -21.35
CA ALA A 38 -2.01 12.91 -20.86
C ALA A 38 -3.46 12.91 -21.37
N ALA A 39 -4.12 14.08 -21.36
CA ALA A 39 -5.48 14.23 -21.87
C ALA A 39 -5.57 13.91 -23.37
N GLN A 40 -4.63 14.42 -24.18
CA GLN A 40 -4.58 14.12 -25.61
C GLN A 40 -4.35 12.63 -25.86
N ARG A 41 -3.37 12.02 -25.17
CA ARG A 41 -3.09 10.58 -25.26
C ARG A 41 -4.31 9.73 -24.89
N PHE A 42 -5.06 10.14 -23.88
CA PHE A 42 -6.31 9.46 -23.50
C PHE A 42 -7.35 9.54 -24.62
N ILE A 43 -7.55 10.72 -25.21
CA ILE A 43 -8.49 10.93 -26.33
C ILE A 43 -8.07 10.12 -27.56
N ASP A 44 -6.78 10.17 -27.92
CA ASP A 44 -6.22 9.48 -29.09
C ASP A 44 -6.36 7.95 -28.99
N ASN A 45 -6.29 7.41 -27.77
CA ASN A 45 -6.36 5.97 -27.50
C ASN A 45 -7.68 5.54 -26.86
N LEU A 46 -8.70 6.40 -26.90
CA LEU A 46 -9.99 6.17 -26.24
C LEU A 46 -10.62 4.82 -26.57
N PRO A 47 -10.61 4.32 -27.84
CA PRO A 47 -11.17 3.01 -28.14
C PRO A 47 -10.49 1.86 -27.40
N GLN A 48 -9.16 1.86 -27.32
CA GLN A 48 -8.40 0.80 -26.64
C GLN A 48 -8.53 0.90 -25.11
N ILE A 49 -8.54 2.12 -24.58
CA ILE A 49 -8.73 2.38 -23.15
C ILE A 49 -10.13 1.92 -22.73
N PHE A 50 -11.15 2.28 -23.50
CA PHE A 50 -12.53 1.86 -23.25
C PHE A 50 -12.70 0.34 -23.34
N ALA A 51 -12.03 -0.29 -24.30
CA ALA A 51 -12.00 -1.75 -24.44
C ALA A 51 -11.15 -2.46 -23.37
N GLY A 52 -10.41 -1.73 -22.52
CA GLY A 52 -9.49 -2.31 -21.53
C GLY A 52 -8.27 -3.02 -22.13
N THR A 53 -7.93 -2.72 -23.39
CA THR A 53 -6.84 -3.37 -24.14
C THR A 53 -5.60 -2.49 -24.30
N PHE A 54 -5.64 -1.26 -23.78
CA PHE A 54 -4.52 -0.33 -23.80
C PHE A 54 -3.43 -0.77 -22.80
N ASN A 55 -2.34 -1.32 -23.31
CA ASN A 55 -1.34 -2.04 -22.51
C ASN A 55 -0.13 -1.18 -22.10
N GLN A 56 -0.34 0.12 -21.86
CA GLN A 56 0.70 1.06 -21.42
C GLN A 56 0.09 2.18 -20.55
N ALA A 57 0.90 2.88 -19.76
CA ALA A 57 0.44 4.08 -19.07
C ALA A 57 0.36 5.29 -20.03
N LEU A 58 -0.45 6.30 -19.69
CA LEU A 58 -0.62 7.50 -20.53
C LEU A 58 0.65 8.34 -20.70
N LEU A 59 1.58 8.23 -19.75
CA LEU A 59 2.80 9.05 -19.65
C LEU A 59 4.10 8.24 -19.78
N GLU A 60 4.01 6.92 -20.00
CA GLU A 60 5.16 6.02 -20.16
C GLU A 60 5.24 5.59 -21.62
N ASP A 61 5.81 6.46 -22.43
CA ASP A 61 5.99 6.28 -23.88
C ASP A 61 7.33 6.87 -24.33
N ALA A 62 7.62 6.81 -25.63
CA ALA A 62 8.87 7.36 -26.18
C ALA A 62 8.94 8.90 -26.20
N SER A 63 8.02 9.61 -25.55
CA SER A 63 7.97 11.08 -25.58
C SER A 63 9.07 11.73 -24.74
N GLY A 64 9.28 13.03 -24.97
CA GLY A 64 10.12 13.85 -24.10
C GLY A 64 9.55 14.02 -22.68
N PHE A 65 8.25 13.77 -22.47
CA PHE A 65 7.62 13.87 -21.15
C PHE A 65 7.89 12.65 -20.28
N SER A 66 7.92 11.46 -20.88
CA SER A 66 8.34 10.25 -20.17
C SER A 66 9.79 10.38 -19.67
N ARG A 67 10.70 10.83 -20.54
CA ARG A 67 12.10 11.12 -20.17
C ARG A 67 12.24 12.16 -19.05
N LEU A 68 11.37 13.17 -19.01
CA LEU A 68 11.36 14.15 -17.92
C LEU A 68 10.95 13.53 -16.58
N LEU A 69 9.96 12.63 -16.59
CA LEU A 69 9.54 11.91 -15.38
C LEU A 69 10.60 10.91 -14.92
N GLU A 70 11.24 10.21 -15.86
CA GLU A 70 12.39 9.34 -15.59
C GLU A 70 13.54 10.13 -14.96
N LEU A 71 13.84 11.33 -15.45
CA LEU A 71 14.84 12.20 -14.83
C LEU A 71 14.52 12.50 -13.36
N TYR A 72 13.25 12.84 -13.04
CA TYR A 72 12.84 13.07 -11.65
C TYR A 72 12.94 11.80 -10.81
N LYS A 73 12.52 10.65 -11.34
CA LYS A 73 12.63 9.35 -10.65
C LYS A 73 14.10 9.02 -10.35
N ASN A 74 14.99 9.20 -11.32
CA ASN A 74 16.42 8.90 -11.18
C ASN A 74 17.08 9.76 -10.11
N VAL A 75 16.83 11.07 -10.13
CA VAL A 75 17.35 11.99 -9.10
C VAL A 75 16.81 11.62 -7.71
N ALA A 76 15.53 11.24 -7.60
CA ALA A 76 14.96 10.82 -6.34
C ALA A 76 15.55 9.49 -5.83
N VAL A 77 15.76 8.50 -6.71
CA VAL A 77 16.41 7.24 -6.34
C VAL A 77 17.85 7.47 -5.89
N GLU A 78 18.60 8.30 -6.61
CA GLU A 78 20.02 8.52 -6.35
C GLU A 78 20.29 9.35 -5.09
N HIS A 79 19.40 10.28 -4.73
CA HIS A 79 19.67 11.27 -3.67
C HIS A 79 18.62 11.35 -2.55
N VAL A 80 17.43 10.79 -2.72
CA VAL A 80 16.35 10.86 -1.73
C VAL A 80 16.07 9.48 -1.13
N PHE A 81 15.79 8.47 -1.95
CA PHE A 81 15.50 7.11 -1.47
C PHE A 81 16.75 6.37 -0.98
N SER A 82 17.93 6.76 -1.46
CA SER A 82 19.24 6.29 -0.96
C SER A 82 19.68 6.97 0.34
N HIS A 83 18.88 7.87 0.91
CA HIS A 83 19.25 8.55 2.14
C HIS A 83 19.22 7.54 3.32
N PRO A 84 20.26 7.48 4.17
CA PRO A 84 20.35 6.47 5.24
C PRO A 84 19.13 6.40 6.15
N ASP A 85 18.52 7.54 6.49
CA ASP A 85 17.31 7.58 7.31
C ASP A 85 16.10 6.91 6.61
N VAL A 86 16.01 7.01 5.27
CA VAL A 86 14.94 6.37 4.49
C VAL A 86 15.14 4.86 4.48
N GLU A 87 16.35 4.41 4.14
CA GLU A 87 16.69 2.97 4.15
C GLU A 87 16.50 2.36 5.55
N GLN A 88 16.89 3.09 6.61
CA GLN A 88 16.68 2.65 7.98
C GLN A 88 15.20 2.53 8.33
N LEU A 89 14.35 3.48 7.92
CA LEU A 89 12.91 3.42 8.10
C LEU A 89 12.30 2.23 7.34
N GLU A 90 12.74 1.94 6.13
CA GLU A 90 12.30 0.77 5.36
C GLU A 90 12.67 -0.55 6.06
N LEU A 91 13.90 -0.68 6.55
CA LEU A 91 14.34 -1.85 7.31
C LEU A 91 13.55 -2.03 8.62
N GLN A 92 13.25 -0.92 9.31
CA GLN A 92 12.38 -0.95 10.49
C GLN A 92 10.98 -1.41 10.13
N GLY A 93 10.39 -0.86 9.06
CA GLY A 93 9.08 -1.27 8.55
C GLY A 93 9.03 -2.77 8.24
N TYR A 94 10.03 -3.30 7.54
CA TYR A 94 10.13 -4.73 7.25
C TYR A 94 10.14 -5.59 8.53
N ARG A 95 10.94 -5.20 9.53
CA ARG A 95 11.01 -5.92 10.82
C ARG A 95 9.70 -5.86 11.59
N VAL A 96 9.02 -4.71 11.59
CA VAL A 96 7.72 -4.51 12.24
C VAL A 96 6.68 -5.44 11.63
N ILE A 97 6.53 -5.43 10.30
CA ILE A 97 5.54 -6.27 9.62
C ILE A 97 5.84 -7.76 9.80
N SER A 98 7.12 -8.15 9.69
CA SER A 98 7.54 -9.54 9.90
C SER A 98 7.21 -10.01 11.32
N GLY A 99 7.55 -9.22 12.35
CA GLY A 99 7.25 -9.60 13.72
C GLY A 99 5.77 -9.58 14.06
N LEU A 100 4.96 -8.71 13.43
CA LEU A 100 3.50 -8.79 13.55
C LEU A 100 2.97 -10.12 12.99
N LEU A 101 3.44 -10.55 11.81
CA LEU A 101 3.05 -11.84 11.25
C LEU A 101 3.43 -12.99 12.18
N ASP A 102 4.62 -12.96 12.78
CA ASP A 102 5.06 -13.95 13.77
C ASP A 102 4.18 -13.94 15.04
N ILE A 103 3.77 -12.77 15.53
CA ILE A 103 2.86 -12.64 16.69
C ILE A 103 1.51 -13.29 16.40
N TYR A 104 0.98 -13.18 15.18
CA TYR A 104 -0.31 -13.73 14.79
C TYR A 104 -0.24 -15.18 14.24
N GLN A 105 0.96 -15.74 14.06
CA GLN A 105 1.20 -17.12 13.62
C GLN A 105 0.47 -18.20 14.44
N PRO A 106 0.22 -18.05 15.76
CA PRO A 106 -0.59 -19.01 16.52
C PRO A 106 -2.02 -19.19 15.98
N LEU A 107 -2.65 -18.14 15.44
CA LEU A 107 -3.99 -18.26 14.83
C LEU A 107 -3.97 -19.13 13.57
N LEU A 108 -2.88 -19.07 12.80
CA LEU A 108 -2.68 -19.90 11.61
C LEU A 108 -2.27 -21.34 11.97
N SER A 109 -1.81 -21.58 13.19
CA SER A 109 -1.37 -22.90 13.66
C SER A 109 -2.51 -23.73 14.25
N LEU A 110 -3.66 -23.11 14.54
CA LEU A 110 -4.84 -23.81 15.03
C LEU A 110 -5.40 -24.77 13.96
N SER A 111 -5.89 -25.93 14.40
CA SER A 111 -6.66 -26.81 13.52
C SER A 111 -7.92 -26.10 13.02
N LEU A 112 -8.49 -26.57 11.91
CA LEU A 112 -9.78 -26.08 11.39
C LEU A 112 -10.85 -26.08 12.49
N ASN A 113 -10.97 -27.17 13.23
CA ASN A 113 -11.99 -27.32 14.27
C ASN A 113 -11.75 -26.35 15.44
N ASP A 114 -10.49 -26.19 15.87
CA ASP A 114 -10.16 -25.28 16.97
C ASP A 114 -10.40 -23.82 16.58
N PHE A 115 -10.02 -23.43 15.37
CA PHE A 115 -10.24 -22.07 14.90
C PHE A 115 -11.72 -21.77 14.71
N ARG A 116 -12.50 -22.72 14.18
CA ARG A 116 -13.97 -22.59 14.09
C ARG A 116 -14.61 -22.43 15.47
N GLU A 117 -14.22 -23.26 16.44
CA GLU A 117 -14.73 -23.13 17.81
C GLU A 117 -14.34 -21.79 18.43
N LEU A 118 -13.13 -21.28 18.12
CA LEU A 118 -12.69 -19.96 18.57
C LEU A 118 -13.54 -18.84 17.96
N VAL A 119 -13.87 -18.92 16.68
CA VAL A 119 -14.73 -17.96 15.98
C VAL A 119 -16.13 -17.96 16.59
N GLU A 120 -16.69 -19.13 16.93
CA GLU A 120 -18.02 -19.26 17.51
C GLU A 120 -18.10 -18.78 18.97
N LYS A 121 -17.10 -19.11 19.79
CA LYS A 121 -17.13 -18.85 21.24
C LYS A 121 -16.40 -17.58 21.66
N GLU A 122 -15.64 -16.96 20.75
CA GLU A 122 -14.71 -15.84 20.93
C GLU A 122 -13.57 -16.05 21.95
N ARG A 123 -13.67 -17.06 22.82
CA ARG A 123 -12.70 -17.38 23.85
C ARG A 123 -12.70 -18.86 24.19
N LEU A 124 -11.53 -19.47 24.07
CA LEU A 124 -11.29 -20.86 24.43
C LEU A 124 -10.32 -20.93 25.62
N LYS A 125 -10.73 -21.61 26.70
CA LYS A 125 -9.89 -21.74 27.91
C LYS A 125 -8.56 -22.43 27.62
N ARG A 126 -8.55 -23.36 26.66
CA ARG A 126 -7.36 -24.12 26.22
C ARG A 126 -6.41 -23.33 25.31
N PHE A 127 -6.88 -22.21 24.73
CA PHE A 127 -6.12 -21.33 23.84
C PHE A 127 -6.19 -19.87 24.30
N PRO A 128 -5.64 -19.55 25.48
CA PRO A 128 -5.77 -18.22 26.08
C PRO A 128 -4.99 -17.13 25.34
N ILE A 129 -3.97 -17.48 24.55
CA ILE A 129 -3.18 -16.51 23.77
C ILE A 129 -3.89 -16.21 22.45
N GLU A 130 -4.27 -17.25 21.72
CA GLU A 130 -5.01 -17.20 20.46
C GLU A 130 -6.34 -16.49 20.65
N SER A 131 -7.04 -16.73 21.77
CA SER A 131 -8.27 -16.00 22.07
C SER A 131 -8.05 -14.49 22.18
N ARG A 132 -6.95 -14.06 22.81
CA ARG A 132 -6.63 -12.63 22.93
C ARG A 132 -6.17 -12.05 21.60
N LEU A 133 -5.38 -12.78 20.82
CA LEU A 133 -4.96 -12.38 19.48
C LEU A 133 -6.18 -12.24 18.55
N PHE A 134 -7.10 -13.20 18.56
CA PHE A 134 -8.34 -13.13 17.77
C PHE A 134 -9.18 -11.90 18.13
N GLN A 135 -9.27 -11.55 19.41
CA GLN A 135 -9.98 -10.35 19.87
C GLN A 135 -9.30 -9.03 19.48
N LYS A 136 -7.99 -9.05 19.19
CA LYS A 136 -7.27 -7.88 18.66
C LYS A 136 -7.61 -7.61 17.19
N LEU A 137 -8.00 -8.64 16.44
CA LEU A 137 -8.44 -8.47 15.06
C LEU A 137 -9.67 -7.58 15.00
N SER A 138 -9.64 -6.59 14.10
CA SER A 138 -10.77 -5.68 13.91
C SER A 138 -12.05 -6.45 13.59
N THR A 139 -13.15 -6.06 14.24
CA THR A 139 -14.47 -6.68 14.04
C THR A 139 -14.87 -6.72 12.56
N ARG A 140 -14.53 -5.69 11.77
CA ARG A 140 -14.84 -5.67 10.33
C ARG A 140 -14.20 -6.84 9.56
N HIS A 141 -12.95 -7.20 9.89
CA HIS A 141 -12.23 -8.28 9.22
C HIS A 141 -12.74 -9.64 9.72
N ARG A 142 -13.02 -9.78 11.02
CA ARG A 142 -13.67 -10.98 11.57
C ARG A 142 -15.04 -11.24 10.92
N LEU A 143 -15.85 -10.20 10.72
CA LEU A 143 -17.15 -10.30 10.04
C LEU A 143 -16.99 -10.70 8.57
N ALA A 144 -16.04 -10.11 7.84
CA ALA A 144 -15.77 -10.49 6.45
C ALA A 144 -15.34 -11.96 6.32
N TYR A 145 -14.50 -12.45 7.24
CA TYR A 145 -14.12 -13.86 7.31
C TYR A 145 -15.34 -14.76 7.54
N VAL A 146 -16.16 -14.46 8.55
CA VAL A 146 -17.37 -15.25 8.88
C VAL A 146 -18.35 -15.25 7.71
N GLU A 147 -18.58 -14.09 7.08
CA GLU A 147 -19.51 -13.96 5.97
C GLU A 147 -19.10 -14.86 4.80
N VAL A 148 -17.82 -14.86 4.42
CA VAL A 148 -17.35 -15.65 3.29
C VAL A 148 -17.31 -17.14 3.62
N VAL A 149 -16.79 -17.53 4.79
CA VAL A 149 -16.69 -18.93 5.19
C VAL A 149 -18.07 -19.57 5.39
N SER A 150 -19.08 -18.81 5.84
CA SER A 150 -20.45 -19.32 5.98
C SER A 150 -21.12 -19.69 4.65
N LYS A 151 -20.64 -19.12 3.53
CA LYS A 151 -21.15 -19.38 2.18
C LYS A 151 -20.45 -20.56 1.49
N LEU A 152 -19.39 -21.12 2.09
CA LEU A 152 -18.63 -22.23 1.51
C LEU A 152 -19.38 -23.57 1.71
N PRO A 153 -19.32 -24.48 0.72
CA PRO A 153 -19.90 -25.82 0.86
C PRO A 153 -19.08 -26.66 1.84
N THR A 154 -19.60 -26.90 3.04
CA THR A 154 -18.90 -27.60 4.13
C THR A 154 -18.57 -29.06 3.82
N ASP A 155 -19.34 -29.69 2.93
CA ASP A 155 -19.16 -31.09 2.54
C ASP A 155 -18.12 -31.25 1.42
N SER A 156 -17.60 -30.15 0.87
CA SER A 156 -16.56 -30.17 -0.15
C SER A 156 -15.21 -30.55 0.46
N ALA A 157 -14.46 -31.39 -0.26
CA ALA A 157 -13.06 -31.68 0.06
C ALA A 157 -12.17 -30.42 0.04
N GLU A 158 -12.59 -29.35 -0.65
CA GLU A 158 -11.87 -28.08 -0.73
C GLU A 158 -12.12 -27.17 0.47
N TYR A 159 -13.14 -27.45 1.30
CA TYR A 159 -13.53 -26.57 2.40
C TYR A 159 -12.38 -26.23 3.36
N PRO A 160 -11.54 -27.19 3.83
CA PRO A 160 -10.41 -26.87 4.70
C PRO A 160 -9.36 -25.97 4.04
N ILE A 161 -9.15 -26.11 2.74
CA ILE A 161 -8.18 -25.31 1.98
C ILE A 161 -8.70 -23.87 1.85
N LEU A 162 -9.98 -23.72 1.49
CA LEU A 162 -10.61 -22.41 1.34
C LEU A 162 -10.74 -21.69 2.69
N GLU A 163 -11.12 -22.39 3.77
CA GLU A 163 -11.14 -21.80 5.10
C GLU A 163 -9.75 -21.29 5.50
N TYR A 164 -8.69 -22.07 5.27
CA TYR A 164 -7.33 -21.66 5.58
C TYR A 164 -6.90 -20.44 4.76
N TYR A 165 -7.24 -20.41 3.46
CA TYR A 165 -7.01 -19.24 2.60
C TYR A 165 -7.67 -17.97 3.17
N TYR A 166 -8.94 -18.07 3.58
CA TYR A 166 -9.64 -16.92 4.17
C TYR A 166 -9.12 -16.55 5.56
N ARG A 167 -8.61 -17.52 6.32
CA ARG A 167 -7.93 -17.26 7.59
C ARG A 167 -6.62 -16.50 7.39
N CYS A 168 -5.83 -16.85 6.37
CA CYS A 168 -4.66 -16.07 5.98
C CYS A 168 -5.05 -14.66 5.54
N ARG A 169 -6.11 -14.52 4.75
CA ARG A 169 -6.63 -13.20 4.32
C ARG A 169 -7.08 -12.34 5.49
N LEU A 170 -7.78 -12.91 6.48
CA LEU A 170 -8.17 -12.21 7.71
C LEU A 170 -6.97 -11.53 8.39
N ILE A 171 -5.84 -12.23 8.49
CA ILE A 171 -4.62 -11.67 9.11
C ILE A 171 -3.96 -10.63 8.21
N GLN A 172 -3.89 -10.90 6.90
CA GLN A 172 -3.35 -9.93 5.93
C GLN A 172 -4.15 -8.63 5.93
N ASP A 173 -5.49 -8.70 5.87
CA ASP A 173 -6.36 -7.53 5.86
C ASP A 173 -6.22 -6.70 7.14
N TYR A 174 -6.03 -7.37 8.28
CA TYR A 174 -5.82 -6.70 9.55
C TYR A 174 -4.47 -5.97 9.59
N ILE A 175 -3.37 -6.61 9.17
CA ILE A 175 -2.03 -6.02 9.17
C ILE A 175 -1.92 -4.91 8.12
N SER A 176 -2.38 -5.13 6.89
CA SER A 176 -2.36 -4.10 5.84
C SER A 176 -3.29 -2.93 6.14
N GLY A 177 -4.26 -3.11 7.04
CA GLY A 177 -5.16 -2.06 7.50
C GLY A 177 -4.58 -1.17 8.62
N MET A 178 -3.37 -1.44 9.09
CA MET A 178 -2.70 -0.65 10.14
C MET A 178 -2.02 0.60 9.56
N THR A 179 -1.95 1.67 10.36
CA THR A 179 -1.03 2.78 10.11
C THR A 179 0.36 2.42 10.64
N ASP A 180 1.42 3.04 10.09
CA ASP A 180 2.81 2.77 10.48
C ASP A 180 3.02 2.86 12.01
N LEU A 181 2.51 3.92 12.64
CA LEU A 181 2.64 4.12 14.08
C LEU A 181 1.90 3.03 14.89
N TYR A 182 0.72 2.63 14.43
CA TYR A 182 -0.05 1.58 15.10
C TYR A 182 0.64 0.23 14.97
N ALA A 183 1.16 -0.11 13.79
CA ALA A 183 1.93 -1.32 13.56
C ALA A 183 3.17 -1.38 14.47
N TRP A 184 3.92 -0.27 14.54
CA TRP A 184 5.10 -0.15 15.41
C TRP A 184 4.77 -0.27 16.90
N MET A 185 3.69 0.33 17.38
CA MET A 185 3.27 0.19 18.78
C MET A 185 2.82 -1.22 19.17
N ASN A 186 2.35 -2.03 18.21
CA ASN A 186 1.88 -3.38 18.49
C ASN A 186 2.99 -4.43 18.46
N ILE A 187 4.19 -4.10 17.97
CA ILE A 187 5.38 -4.95 18.15
C ILE A 187 6.16 -4.60 19.43
N GLY A 188 6.10 -3.34 19.87
CA GLY A 188 6.73 -2.87 21.09
C GLY A 188 5.93 -3.25 22.34
N VAL A 189 6.32 -4.34 22.99
CA VAL A 189 6.13 -4.49 24.44
C VAL A 189 7.11 -3.55 25.15
#